data_AF-A0A6G5QG92-F1
#
_entry.id   AF-A0A6G5QG92-F1
#
_cell.length_a   1.000
_cell.length_b   1.000
_cell.length_c   1.000
_cell.angle_alpha   90.00
_cell.angle_beta   90.00
_cell.angle_gamma   90.00
#
_symmetry.space_group_name_H-M   'P 1'
#
loop_
_entity.id
_entity.type
_entity.pdbx_description
1 polymer ?
#
loop_
_entity_poly.entity_id
_entity_poly.type
_entity_poly.pdbx_seq_one_letter_code
_entity_poly.pdbx_strand_id
1 'polypeptide(L)' 'MSDENLIKSTCKELGLTYKQLGELIGYSEAAIKAAIAKNEISEPMRRAIELYKENLKLQQELADFRTLKAILSR' A
#
# COMPACT_ATOMS: atom_id res chain seq x y z
N MET A 1 19.69 0.08 -13.98
CA MET A 1 18.92 -0.15 -12.75
C MET A 1 17.48 -0.26 -13.19
N SER A 2 16.88 -1.43 -13.09
CA SER A 2 15.52 -1.69 -13.58
C SER A 2 14.52 -0.98 -12.67
N ASP A 3 13.79 0.00 -13.20
CA ASP A 3 12.68 0.68 -12.54
C ASP A 3 11.69 -0.37 -12.03
N GLU A 4 11.76 -0.68 -10.74
CA GLU A 4 10.94 -1.73 -10.14
C GLU A 4 9.48 -1.26 -10.17
N ASN A 5 8.63 -2.06 -10.84
CA ASN A 5 7.21 -1.79 -10.95
C ASN A 5 6.61 -1.48 -9.55
N LEU A 6 5.92 -0.34 -9.42
CA LEU A 6 5.36 0.16 -8.15
C LEU A 6 4.58 -0.90 -7.36
N ILE A 7 3.87 -1.80 -8.05
CA ILE A 7 3.14 -2.91 -7.41
C ILE A 7 4.10 -3.90 -6.75
N LYS A 8 5.18 -4.28 -7.44
CA LYS A 8 6.17 -5.24 -6.93
C LYS A 8 6.88 -4.68 -5.70
N SER A 9 7.32 -3.43 -5.77
CA SER A 9 7.99 -2.77 -4.65
C SER A 9 7.06 -2.64 -3.45
N THR A 10 5.80 -2.23 -3.66
CA THR A 10 4.79 -2.14 -2.59
C THR A 10 4.51 -3.49 -1.93
N CYS A 11 4.32 -4.55 -2.72
CA CYS A 11 4.12 -5.90 -2.18
C CYS A 11 5.31 -6.37 -1.33
N LYS A 12 6.54 -6.09 -1.79
CA LYS A 12 7.76 -6.44 -1.07
C LYS A 12 7.93 -5.64 0.23
N GLU A 13 7.68 -4.34 0.18
CA GLU A 13 7.76 -3.43 1.34
C GLU A 13 6.76 -3.83 2.43
N LEU A 14 5.53 -4.18 2.05
CA LEU A 14 4.45 -4.47 2.98
C LEU A 14 4.29 -5.97 3.30
N GLY A 15 5.10 -6.85 2.72
CA GLY A 15 4.98 -8.30 2.89
C GLY A 15 3.66 -8.88 2.36
N LEU A 16 3.12 -8.28 1.29
CA LEU A 16 1.83 -8.65 0.71
C LEU A 16 1.99 -9.47 -0.57
N THR A 17 1.07 -10.40 -0.79
CA THR A 17 0.86 -11.01 -2.11
C THR A 17 0.15 -10.04 -3.05
N TYR A 18 0.23 -10.27 -4.37
CA TYR A 18 -0.51 -9.47 -5.36
C TYR A 18 -2.02 -9.51 -5.17
N LYS A 19 -2.54 -10.66 -4.71
CA LYS A 19 -3.95 -10.83 -4.38
C LYS A 19 -4.36 -9.93 -3.22
N GLN A 20 -3.60 -9.98 -2.12
CA GLN A 20 -3.87 -9.16 -0.94
C GLN A 20 -3.80 -7.67 -1.25
N LEU A 21 -2.76 -7.23 -1.96
CA LEU A 21 -2.66 -5.83 -2.37
C LEU A 21 -3.89 -5.43 -3.19
N GLY A 22 -4.25 -6.23 -4.19
CA GLY A 22 -5.45 -6.01 -5.00
C GLY A 22 -6.71 -5.84 -4.15
N GLU A 23 -6.98 -6.76 -3.23
CA GLU A 23 -8.13 -6.69 -2.31
C GLU A 23 -8.14 -5.40 -1.47
N LEU A 24 -6.98 -4.97 -0.97
CA LEU A 24 -6.84 -3.76 -0.16
C LEU A 24 -7.09 -2.47 -0.95
N ILE A 25 -6.70 -2.44 -2.24
CA ILE A 25 -6.85 -1.26 -3.09
C ILE A 25 -8.07 -1.33 -4.04
N GLY A 26 -8.91 -2.35 -3.92
CA GLY A 26 -10.16 -2.50 -4.68
C GLY A 26 -9.99 -3.05 -6.11
N TYR A 27 -8.97 -3.87 -6.35
CA TYR A 27 -8.68 -4.50 -7.65
C TYR A 27 -8.59 -6.03 -7.54
N SER A 28 -8.94 -6.73 -8.61
CA SER A 28 -8.73 -8.19 -8.68
C SER A 28 -7.24 -8.53 -8.86
N GLU A 29 -6.82 -9.71 -8.43
CA GLU A 29 -5.46 -10.22 -8.67
C GLU A 29 -5.12 -10.24 -10.17
N ALA A 30 -6.10 -10.54 -11.03
CA ALA A 30 -5.93 -10.54 -12.48
C ALA A 30 -5.60 -9.13 -13.02
N ALA A 31 -6.28 -8.08 -12.52
CA ALA A 31 -6.00 -6.70 -12.89
C ALA A 31 -4.59 -6.28 -12.45
N ILE A 32 -4.18 -6.66 -11.24
CA ILE A 32 -2.82 -6.43 -10.73
C ILE A 32 -1.77 -7.11 -11.62
N LYS A 33 -1.95 -8.40 -11.93
CA LYS A 33 -1.04 -9.16 -12.80
C LYS A 33 -0.96 -8.58 -14.21
N ALA A 34 -2.08 -8.11 -14.77
CA ALA A 34 -2.11 -7.48 -16.08
C ALA A 34 -1.32 -6.16 -16.08
N ALA A 35 -1.47 -5.32 -15.05
CA ALA A 35 -0.71 -4.07 -14.90
C ALA A 35 0.80 -4.33 -14.80
N ILE A 36 1.19 -5.37 -14.05
CA ILE A 36 2.60 -5.80 -13.98
C ILE A 36 3.10 -6.29 -15.34
N ALA A 37 2.36 -7.16 -16.01
CA ALA A 37 2.78 -7.78 -17.28
C ALA A 37 2.93 -6.76 -18.40
N LYS A 38 2.05 -5.76 -18.46
CA LYS A 38 2.10 -4.64 -19.41
C LYS A 38 3.08 -3.54 -19.00
N ASN A 39 3.61 -3.62 -17.78
CA ASN A 39 4.36 -2.55 -17.13
C ASN A 39 3.64 -1.18 -17.19
N GLU A 40 2.31 -1.22 -17.08
CA GLU A 40 1.44 -0.07 -17.21
C GLU A 40 0.49 -0.06 -16.02
N ILE A 41 0.64 0.95 -15.16
CA ILE A 41 -0.20 1.16 -14.00
C ILE A 41 -1.08 2.35 -14.30
N SER A 42 -2.39 2.14 -14.30
CA SER A 42 -3.33 3.25 -14.49
C SER A 42 -3.21 4.24 -13.35
N GLU A 43 -3.43 5.53 -13.65
CA GLU A 43 -3.39 6.58 -12.62
C GLU A 43 -4.31 6.28 -11.42
N PRO A 44 -5.56 5.79 -11.60
CA PRO A 44 -6.40 5.38 -10.46
C PRO A 44 -5.75 4.29 -9.58
N MET A 45 -5.08 3.29 -10.17
CA MET A 45 -4.42 2.23 -9.42
C MET A 45 -3.21 2.77 -8.65
N ARG A 46 -2.40 3.64 -9.28
CA ARG A 46 -1.30 4.35 -8.61
C ARG A 46 -1.81 5.12 -7.39
N ARG A 47 -2.85 5.92 -7.57
CA ARG A 47 -3.45 6.71 -6.47
C ARG A 47 -4.02 5.82 -5.37
N ALA A 48 -4.63 4.68 -5.71
CA ALA A 48 -5.12 3.73 -4.72
C ALA A 48 -3.98 3.14 -3.87
N ILE A 49 -2.84 2.81 -4.49
CA ILE A 49 -1.64 2.34 -3.79
C ILE A 49 -1.08 3.44 -2.86
N GLU A 50 -0.95 4.67 -3.36
CA GLU A 50 -0.45 5.81 -2.58
C GLU A 50 -1.34 6.10 -1.37
N LEU A 51 -2.67 6.13 -1.57
CA LEU A 51 -3.64 6.33 -0.49
C LEU A 51 -3.59 5.23 0.56
N TYR A 52 -3.41 3.98 0.14
CA TYR A 52 -3.26 2.86 1.06
C TYR A 52 -1.99 3.02 1.92
N LYS A 53 -0.85 3.38 1.31
CA LYS A 53 0.40 3.64 2.05
C LYS A 53 0.26 4.78 3.04
N GLU A 54 -0.35 5.90 2.63
CA GLU A 54 -0.59 7.03 3.52
C GLU A 54 -1.54 6.64 4.66
N ASN A 55 -2.55 5.81 4.40
CA ASN A 55 -3.44 5.32 5.45
C ASN A 55 -2.68 4.51 6.52
N LEU A 56 -1.80 3.60 6.12
CA LEU A 56 -0.97 2.83 7.05
C LEU A 56 -0.08 3.74 7.90
N LYS A 57 0.54 4.75 7.27
CA LYS A 57 1.36 5.75 7.97
C LYS A 57 0.53 6.53 9.00
N LEU A 58 -0.64 7.04 8.60
CA LEU A 58 -1.54 7.78 9.49
C LEU A 58 -2.05 6.90 10.65
N GLN A 59 -2.30 5.62 10.41
CA GLN A 59 -2.65 4.67 11.46
C GLN A 59 -1.53 4.51 12.49
N GLN A 60 -0.27 4.44 12.03
CA GLN A 60 0.89 4.39 12.92
C GLN A 60 1.04 5.68 13.74
N GLU A 61 0.99 6.85 13.09
CA GLU A 61 1.07 8.14 13.78
C GLU A 61 -0.04 8.30 14.82
N LEU A 62 -1.25 7.84 14.51
CA LEU A 62 -2.37 7.85 15.44
C LEU A 62 -2.15 6.90 16.64
N ALA A 63 -1.56 5.73 16.41
CA ALA A 63 -1.21 4.79 17.47
C ALA A 63 -0.14 5.37 18.40
N ASP A 64 0.89 6.00 17.84
CA ASP A 64 1.96 6.67 18.58
C ASP A 64 1.40 7.83 19.43
N PHE A 65 0.53 8.66 18.84
CA PHE A 65 -0.15 9.74 19.55
C PHE A 65 -1.00 9.24 20.73
N ARG A 66 -1.77 8.16 20.52
CA ARG A 66 -2.56 7.54 21.59
C ARG A 66 -1.69 7.00 22.71
N THR A 67 -0.55 6.41 22.37
CA THR A 67 0.43 5.90 23.34
C THR A 67 1.02 7.05 24.16
N LEU A 68 1.45 8.13 23.52
CA LEU A 68 1.95 9.32 24.20
C LEU A 68 0.89 9.91 25.15
N LYS A 69 -0.36 10.06 24.68
CA LYS A 69 -1.46 10.56 25.51
C LYS A 69 -1.70 9.69 26.74
N ALA A 70 -1.64 8.36 26.60
CA ALA A 70 -1.81 7.43 27.70
C ALA A 70 -0.68 7.53 28.73
N ILE A 71 0.55 7.80 28.31
CA ILE A 71 1.70 8.03 29.20
C ILE A 71 1.52 9.36 29.96
N LEU A 72 1.13 10.44 29.28
CA LEU A 72 0.94 11.76 29.89
C LEU A 72 -0.28 11.86 30.81
N SER A 73 -1.22 10.93 30.69
CA SER A 73 -2.44 10.89 31.52
C SER A 73 -2.30 9.97 32.75
N ARG A 74 -1.12 9.39 32.97
CA ARG A 74 -0.75 8.66 34.20
C ARG A 74 -0.05 9.59 35.17
#